data_AF-A0A6N7GCV0-F1
#
_entry.id   AF-A0A6N7GCV0-F1
#
_cell.length_a   1.000
_cell.length_b   1.000
_cell.length_c   1.000
_cell.angle_alpha   90.00
_cell.angle_beta   90.00
_cell.angle_gamma   90.00
#
_symmetry.space_group_name_H-M   'P 1'
#
loop_
_entity.id
_entity.type
_entity.pdbx_description
1 polymer ?
#
loop_
_entity_poly.entity_id
_entity_poly.type
_entity_poly.pdbx_seq_one_letter_code
_entity_poly.pdbx_strand_id
1 'polypeptide(L)'
;MSRDTLPEDLEAMPPGPELPVLLASVDRSDLDSDGQLRLARARSRLVAHQEAQLLADLHAVARKVPRRRAAARPARSREISVGRVRGRRRRPVATWTVAGQSALNAEEASSAGRP
;
A
#
# COMPACT_ATOMS: atom_id res chain seq x y z
N MET A 1 0.58 -20.16 25.86
CA MET A 1 0.04 -19.39 24.74
C MET A 1 0.99 -19.59 23.58
N SER A 2 0.56 -20.35 22.57
CA SER A 2 1.40 -20.67 21.42
C SER A 2 1.52 -19.41 20.56
N ARG A 3 2.75 -18.94 20.33
CA ARG A 3 3.04 -17.93 19.31
C ARG A 3 2.49 -18.46 17.98
N ASP A 4 1.68 -17.68 17.28
CA ASP A 4 1.28 -18.03 15.91
C ASP A 4 2.51 -17.89 15.02
N THR A 5 3.30 -18.96 14.98
CA THR A 5 4.51 -19.08 14.18
C THR A 5 4.14 -19.13 12.72
N LEU A 6 4.71 -18.23 11.93
CA LEU A 6 4.61 -18.29 10.47
C LEU A 6 4.94 -19.70 9.98
N PRO A 7 4.21 -20.20 8.96
CA PRO A 7 4.50 -21.49 8.35
C PRO A 7 5.98 -21.61 7.96
N GLU A 8 6.60 -22.75 8.25
CA GLU A 8 8.01 -22.99 7.90
C GLU A 8 8.24 -22.83 6.40
N ASP A 9 7.30 -23.34 5.59
CA ASP A 9 7.38 -23.37 4.13
C ASP A 9 6.96 -22.05 3.45
N LEU A 10 6.74 -20.98 4.22
CA LEU A 10 6.32 -19.68 3.69
C LEU A 10 7.26 -19.16 2.58
N GLU A 11 8.56 -19.41 2.72
CA GLU A 11 9.54 -19.00 1.73
C GLU A 11 9.54 -19.89 0.47
N ALA A 12 9.08 -21.13 0.55
CA ALA A 12 8.99 -22.02 -0.62
C ALA A 12 7.68 -21.84 -1.39
N MET A 13 6.65 -21.30 -0.76
CA MET A 13 5.31 -21.21 -1.34
C MET A 13 5.28 -20.28 -2.57
N PRO A 14 4.74 -20.72 -3.72
CA PRO A 14 4.65 -19.84 -4.88
C PRO A 14 3.73 -18.64 -4.58
N PRO A 15 4.01 -17.46 -5.16
CA PRO A 15 3.10 -16.32 -5.09
C PRO A 15 1.88 -16.59 -5.98
N GLY A 16 0.94 -17.39 -5.45
CA GLY A 16 -0.35 -17.74 -6.05
C GLY A 16 -1.53 -17.21 -5.23
N PRO A 17 -2.77 -17.59 -5.55
CA PRO A 17 -3.98 -17.14 -4.85
C PRO A 17 -4.05 -17.59 -3.38
N GLU A 18 -3.34 -18.65 -2.99
CA GLU A 18 -3.32 -19.19 -1.63
C GLU A 18 -2.45 -18.34 -0.69
N LEU A 19 -1.34 -17.79 -1.19
CA LEU A 19 -0.41 -16.97 -0.41
C LEU A 19 -1.07 -15.72 0.21
N PRO A 20 -1.85 -14.88 -0.50
CA PRO A 20 -2.53 -13.73 0.10
C PRO A 20 -3.49 -14.12 1.22
N VAL A 21 -4.21 -15.22 1.07
CA VAL A 21 -5.16 -15.71 2.09
C VAL A 21 -4.40 -16.06 3.36
N LEU A 22 -3.30 -16.82 3.23
CA LEU A 22 -2.46 -17.19 4.36
C LEU A 22 -1.79 -15.96 5.01
N LEU A 23 -1.26 -15.03 4.21
CA LEU A 23 -0.62 -13.82 4.72
C LEU A 23 -1.58 -12.83 5.38
N ALA A 24 -2.88 -12.95 5.10
CA ALA A 24 -3.94 -12.15 5.70
C ALA A 24 -4.41 -12.70 7.05
N SER A 25 -4.27 -14.01 7.28
CA SER A 25 -4.64 -14.64 8.55
C SER A 25 -3.59 -14.47 9.65
N VAL A 26 -2.37 -14.06 9.31
CA VAL A 26 -1.28 -13.86 10.27
C VAL A 26 -1.50 -12.62 11.11
N ASP A 27 -1.59 -12.80 12.44
CA ASP A 27 -1.47 -11.68 13.37
C ASP A 27 -0.02 -11.20 13.46
N ARG A 28 0.18 -9.88 13.33
CA ARG A 28 1.51 -9.25 13.28
C ARG A 28 2.01 -8.88 14.66
N SER A 29 1.11 -8.66 15.62
CA SER A 29 1.47 -8.32 17.01
C SER A 29 2.19 -9.46 17.72
N ASP A 30 1.90 -10.69 17.32
CA ASP A 30 2.44 -11.91 17.94
C ASP A 30 3.75 -12.39 17.30
N LEU A 31 4.24 -11.71 16.25
CA LEU A 31 5.48 -12.06 15.58
C LEU A 31 6.70 -11.35 16.21
N ASP A 32 7.75 -12.13 16.43
CA ASP A 32 9.08 -11.60 16.71
C ASP A 32 9.71 -10.93 15.47
N SER A 33 10.87 -10.30 15.65
CA SER A 33 11.54 -9.55 14.58
C SER A 33 11.87 -10.41 13.36
N ASP A 34 12.24 -11.67 13.56
CA ASP A 34 12.54 -12.59 12.47
C ASP A 34 11.27 -12.99 11.70
N GLY A 35 10.20 -13.32 12.43
CA GLY A 35 8.89 -13.56 11.84
C GLY A 35 8.37 -12.36 11.05
N GLN A 36 8.49 -11.14 11.60
CA GLN A 36 8.10 -9.93 10.88
C GLN A 36 8.90 -9.76 9.57
N LEU A 37 10.19 -10.08 9.57
CA LEU A 37 11.03 -10.02 8.37
C LEU A 37 10.61 -11.07 7.34
N ARG A 38 10.36 -12.32 7.77
CA ARG A 38 9.88 -13.40 6.90
C ARG A 38 8.52 -13.06 6.28
N LEU A 39 7.60 -12.52 7.08
CA LEU A 39 6.31 -12.01 6.61
C LEU A 39 6.47 -10.88 5.58
N ALA A 40 7.36 -9.92 5.83
CA ALA A 40 7.63 -8.82 4.91
C ALA A 40 8.19 -9.31 3.56
N ARG A 41 9.11 -10.27 3.58
CA ARG A 41 9.66 -10.90 2.35
C ARG A 41 8.59 -11.61 1.54
N ALA A 42 7.74 -12.40 2.20
CA ALA A 42 6.64 -13.10 1.53
C ALA A 42 5.65 -12.12 0.89
N ARG A 43 5.30 -11.03 1.58
CA ARG A 43 4.45 -9.97 1.03
C ARG A 43 5.10 -9.25 -0.16
N SER A 44 6.38 -8.93 -0.07
CA SER A 44 7.11 -8.27 -1.15
C SER A 44 7.08 -9.12 -2.43
N ARG A 45 7.28 -10.44 -2.32
CA ARG A 45 7.16 -11.36 -3.45
C ARG A 45 5.76 -11.42 -4.05
N LEU A 46 4.73 -11.44 -3.21
CA LEU A 46 3.35 -11.43 -3.66
C LEU A 46 3.03 -10.15 -4.44
N VAL A 47 3.46 -8.98 -3.93
CA VAL A 47 3.29 -7.69 -4.61
C VAL A 47 3.99 -7.70 -5.97
N ALA A 48 5.25 -8.14 -6.03
CA ALA A 48 5.98 -8.22 -7.30
C ALA A 48 5.28 -9.11 -8.33
N HIS A 49 4.68 -10.22 -7.88
CA HIS A 49 3.90 -11.11 -8.75
C HIS A 49 2.64 -10.41 -9.30
N GLN A 50 1.88 -9.72 -8.44
CA GLN A 50 0.68 -8.98 -8.84
C GLN A 50 1.01 -7.82 -9.79
N GLU A 51 2.09 -7.10 -9.53
CA GLU A 51 2.59 -6.05 -10.42
C GLU A 51 2.97 -6.60 -11.80
N ALA A 52 3.65 -7.76 -11.84
CA ALA A 52 3.99 -8.42 -13.10
C ALA A 52 2.74 -8.83 -13.90
N GLN A 53 1.71 -9.37 -13.24
CA GLN A 53 0.42 -9.69 -13.87
C GLN A 53 -0.25 -8.43 -14.44
N LEU A 54 -0.34 -7.36 -13.65
CA LEU A 54 -0.91 -6.09 -14.09
C LEU A 54 -0.16 -5.53 -15.32
N LEU A 55 1.17 -5.56 -15.30
CA LEU A 55 1.99 -5.11 -16.43
C LEU A 55 1.76 -5.95 -17.69
N ALA A 56 1.60 -7.27 -17.55
CA ALA A 56 1.26 -8.16 -18.66
C ALA A 56 -0.12 -7.81 -19.26
N ASP A 57 -1.11 -7.53 -18.42
CA ASP A 57 -2.45 -7.13 -18.84
C ASP A 57 -2.44 -5.78 -19.56
N LEU A 58 -1.74 -4.78 -18.99
CA LEU A 58 -1.57 -3.47 -19.62
C LEU A 58 -0.89 -3.58 -20.98
N HIS A 59 0.13 -4.42 -21.10
CA HIS A 59 0.79 -4.68 -22.37
C HIS A 59 -0.17 -5.34 -23.38
N ALA A 60 -0.98 -6.30 -22.95
CA ALA A 60 -2.00 -6.93 -23.80
C ALA A 60 -3.05 -5.92 -24.28
N VAL A 61 -3.51 -5.02 -23.40
CA VAL A 61 -4.44 -3.93 -23.75
C VAL A 61 -3.80 -2.98 -24.76
N ALA A 62 -2.57 -2.52 -24.50
CA ALA A 62 -1.85 -1.60 -25.38
C ALA A 62 -1.70 -2.14 -26.80
N ARG A 63 -1.46 -3.46 -26.96
CA ARG A 63 -1.36 -4.12 -28.26
C ARG A 63 -2.69 -4.20 -29.02
N LYS A 64 -3.83 -4.20 -28.31
CA LYS A 64 -5.18 -4.26 -28.90
C LYS A 64 -5.71 -2.89 -29.32
N VAL A 65 -5.08 -1.79 -28.90
CA VAL A 65 -5.49 -0.44 -29.32
C VAL A 65 -5.16 -0.25 -30.81
N PRO A 66 -6.17 -0.03 -31.69
CA PRO A 66 -5.92 0.19 -33.10
C PRO A 66 -5.05 1.44 -33.30
N ARG A 67 -3.98 1.32 -34.10
CA ARG A 67 -3.04 2.44 -34.42
C ARG A 67 -3.74 3.72 -34.91
N ARG A 68 -4.96 3.61 -35.42
CA ARG A 68 -5.80 4.75 -35.86
C ARG A 68 -6.19 5.71 -34.73
N ARG A 69 -6.22 5.27 -33.46
CA ARG A 69 -6.36 6.15 -32.27
C ARG A 69 -5.02 6.69 -31.76
N ALA A 70 -3.92 5.99 -31.98
CA ALA A 70 -2.57 6.44 -31.61
C ALA A 70 -2.03 7.56 -32.52
N ALA A 71 -2.61 7.73 -33.72
CA ALA A 71 -2.27 8.79 -34.67
C ALA A 71 -2.77 10.18 -34.25
N ALA A 72 -3.62 10.30 -33.22
CA ALA A 72 -3.83 11.56 -32.52
C ALA A 72 -2.64 11.82 -31.58
N ARG A 73 -1.46 12.02 -32.18
CA ARG A 73 -0.27 12.54 -31.50
C ARG A 73 -0.68 13.85 -30.83
N PRO A 74 -0.71 13.97 -29.48
CA PRO A 74 -0.89 15.28 -28.87
C PRO A 74 0.27 16.15 -29.36
N ALA A 75 -0.09 17.28 -29.95
CA ALA A 75 0.86 18.22 -30.49
C ALA A 75 1.87 18.60 -29.41
N ARG A 76 3.14 18.22 -29.66
CA ARG A 76 4.37 18.72 -29.01
C ARG A 76 4.36 18.61 -27.48
N SER A 77 5.35 17.92 -26.94
CA SER A 77 5.81 18.16 -25.57
C SER A 77 5.95 19.66 -25.37
N ARG A 78 5.01 20.29 -24.66
CA ARG A 78 5.31 21.53 -23.96
C ARG A 78 6.36 21.09 -22.95
N GLU A 79 7.61 21.46 -23.22
CA GLU A 79 8.60 21.59 -22.15
C GLU A 79 7.89 22.28 -21.00
N ILE A 80 7.67 21.54 -19.92
CA ILE A 80 7.37 22.15 -18.65
C ILE A 80 8.69 22.82 -18.27
N SER A 81 8.91 24.04 -18.75
CA SER A 81 9.94 24.90 -18.20
C SER A 81 9.55 25.08 -16.74
N VAL A 82 10.24 24.37 -15.85
CA VAL A 82 10.16 24.61 -14.41
C VAL A 82 10.72 26.01 -14.22
N GLY A 83 9.84 26.99 -14.30
CA GLY A 83 10.17 28.37 -14.03
C GLY A 83 10.81 28.42 -12.65
N ARG A 84 12.07 28.88 -12.62
CA ARG A 84 12.85 29.14 -11.41
C ARG A 84 11.93 29.73 -10.34
N VAL A 85 11.57 28.94 -9.34
CA VAL A 85 10.77 29.38 -8.19
C VAL A 85 11.60 30.46 -7.49
N ARG A 86 11.32 31.73 -7.82
CA ARG A 86 11.89 32.85 -7.08
C ARG A 86 11.32 32.77 -5.67
N GLY A 87 12.22 32.65 -4.70
CA GLY A 87 11.91 32.43 -3.30
C GLY A 87 10.83 33.37 -2.79
N ARG A 88 9.67 32.79 -2.49
CA ARG A 88 8.79 33.34 -1.46
C ARG A 88 8.93 32.44 -0.25
N ARG A 89 9.41 33.03 0.85
CA ARG A 89 9.52 32.43 2.18
C ARG A 89 8.24 31.65 2.48
N ARG A 90 8.31 30.32 2.42
CA ARG A 90 7.25 29.46 2.95
C ARG A 90 7.45 29.41 4.47
N ARG A 91 6.44 29.89 5.19
CA ARG A 91 6.27 29.64 6.63
C ARG A 91 6.23 28.12 6.86
N PRO A 92 6.73 27.61 7.99
CA PRO A 92 6.60 26.18 8.31
C PRO A 92 5.12 25.87 8.57
N VAL A 93 4.56 24.90 7.83
CA VAL A 93 3.26 24.32 8.17
C VAL A 93 3.47 22.86 8.52
N ALA A 94 3.29 22.61 9.81
CA ALA A 94 2.94 21.40 10.55
C ALA A 94 3.14 20.03 9.87
N THR A 95 3.95 19.21 10.54
CA THR A 95 3.98 17.75 10.45
C THR A 95 2.60 17.15 10.72
N TRP A 96 2.15 16.22 9.87
CA TRP A 96 0.95 15.42 10.13
C TRP A 96 1.34 14.23 11.01
N THR A 97 0.92 14.27 12.27
CA THR A 97 0.91 13.08 13.14
C THR A 97 -0.36 12.29 12.81
N VAL A 98 -0.20 11.11 12.23
CA VAL A 98 -1.27 10.10 12.26
C VAL A 98 -1.14 9.37 13.60
N ALA A 99 -1.84 9.87 14.61
CA ALA A 99 -2.21 9.11 15.79
C ALA A 99 -3.69 8.75 15.63
N GLY A 100 -3.94 7.54 15.14
CA GLY A 100 -5.26 6.93 15.25
C GLY A 100 -5.60 6.67 16.72
N GLN A 101 -6.90 6.77 17.00
CA GLN A 101 -7.62 6.07 18.07
C GLN A 101 -6.85 5.74 19.36
N SER A 102 -7.06 6.54 20.40
CA SER A 102 -7.05 6.07 21.80
C SER A 102 -7.72 7.11 22.70
N ALA A 103 -9.05 7.11 22.69
CA ALA A 103 -9.92 7.48 23.83
C ALA A 103 -11.40 7.49 23.39
N LEU A 104 -11.87 6.38 22.83
CA LEU A 104 -13.16 5.87 23.29
C LEU A 104 -12.90 5.39 24.73
N ASN A 105 -13.79 5.67 25.67
CA ASN A 105 -13.74 5.39 27.12
C ASN A 105 -13.30 6.60 27.98
N ALA A 106 -14.12 7.64 28.07
CA ALA A 106 -14.09 8.51 29.26
C ALA A 106 -15.40 9.28 29.55
N GLU A 107 -16.26 9.56 28.56
CA GLU A 107 -17.49 10.35 28.80
C GLU A 107 -18.80 9.61 28.49
N GLU A 108 -18.83 8.31 28.79
CA GLU A 108 -20.07 7.58 29.06
C GLU A 108 -20.71 7.99 30.41
N ALA A 109 -20.29 9.10 31.02
CA ALA A 109 -20.68 9.53 32.37
C ALA A 109 -21.40 10.88 32.44
N SER A 110 -21.95 11.41 31.34
CA SER A 110 -22.66 12.70 31.37
C SER A 110 -23.92 12.74 30.48
N SER A 111 -24.71 11.66 30.48
CA SER A 111 -26.04 11.62 29.82
C SER A 111 -27.08 10.84 30.64
N ALA A 112 -27.02 10.96 31.96
CA ALA A 112 -28.07 10.47 32.85
C ALA A 112 -28.28 11.48 33.99
N GLY A 113 -29.45 12.14 34.01
CA GLY A 113 -29.92 12.85 35.20
C GLY A 113 -30.28 14.31 35.01
N ARG A 114 -31.43 14.53 34.37
CA ARG A 114 -32.41 15.62 34.60
C ARG A 114 -32.47 16.13 36.05
N PRO A 115 -32.96 17.36 36.31
CA PRO A 115 -34.34 17.79 35.98
C PRO A 115 -34.45 19.09 35.17
#